data_AF-A0A8T5NMC5-F1
#
_entry.id   AF-A0A8T5NMC5-F1
#
_cell.length_a   1.000
_cell.length_b   1.000
_cell.length_c   1.000
_cell.angle_alpha   90.00
_cell.angle_beta   90.00
_cell.angle_gamma   90.00
#
_symmetry.space_group_name_H-M   'P 1'
#
loop_
_entity.id
_entity.type
_entity.pdbx_description
1 polymer ?
#
loop_
_entity_poly.entity_id
_entity_poly.type
_entity_poly.pdbx_seq_one_letter_code
_entity_poly.pdbx_strand_id
1 'polypeptide(L)' 'TEEGTKASDSFSTIVQTAKKLGVSVYDYFNDRVSKSFKMPSLAEMIRTKVSSELLKCKC' A
#
# COMPACT_ATOMS: atom_id res chain seq x y z
N THR A 1 -10.54 23.35 -8.46
CA THR A 1 -11.37 22.16 -8.72
C THR A 1 -11.07 21.13 -7.67
N GLU A 2 -12.06 20.68 -6.91
CA GLU A 2 -11.90 19.77 -5.76
C GLU A 2 -11.32 18.39 -6.17
N GLU A 3 -11.53 18.01 -7.42
CA GLU A 3 -11.08 16.75 -8.01
C GLU A 3 -9.55 16.61 -8.04
N GLY A 4 -8.83 17.70 -8.31
CA GLY A 4 -7.37 17.71 -8.32
C GLY A 4 -6.76 17.48 -6.93
N THR A 5 -7.36 18.10 -5.91
CA THR A 5 -6.98 17.89 -4.51
C THR A 5 -7.23 16.45 -4.09
N LYS A 6 -8.41 15.90 -4.41
CA LYS A 6 -8.78 14.52 -4.08
C LYS A 6 -7.84 13.49 -4.72
N ALA A 7 -7.44 13.71 -5.98
CA ALA A 7 -6.48 12.86 -6.66
C ALA A 7 -5.10 12.91 -5.96
N SER A 8 -4.64 14.10 -5.59
CA SER A 8 -3.38 14.30 -4.88
C SER A 8 -3.36 13.62 -3.50
N ASP A 9 -4.41 13.79 -2.69
CA ASP A 9 -4.55 13.15 -1.38
C ASP A 9 -4.53 11.61 -1.49
N SER A 10 -5.20 11.07 -2.50
CA SER A 10 -5.23 9.63 -2.76
C SER A 10 -3.84 9.10 -3.12
N PHE A 11 -3.13 9.80 -4.00
CA PHE A 11 -1.75 9.46 -4.36
C PHE A 11 -0.81 9.49 -3.16
N SER A 12 -0.90 10.56 -2.37
CA SER A 12 -0.08 10.73 -1.15
C SER A 12 -0.31 9.58 -0.17
N THR A 13 -1.57 9.18 0.03
CA THR A 13 -1.93 8.06 0.92
C THR A 13 -1.30 6.73 0.45
N ILE A 14 -1.34 6.44 -0.85
CA ILE A 14 -0.77 5.22 -1.44
C ILE A 14 0.75 5.20 -1.28
N VAL A 15 1.42 6.30 -1.63
CA VAL A 15 2.87 6.45 -1.53
C VAL A 15 3.35 6.26 -0.09
N GLN A 16 2.69 6.91 0.87
CA GLN A 16 3.02 6.78 2.29
C GLN A 16 2.82 5.35 2.80
N THR A 17 1.74 4.69 2.38
CA THR A 17 1.44 3.31 2.80
C THR A 17 2.46 2.33 2.24
N ALA A 18 2.77 2.40 0.95
CA ALA A 18 3.80 1.58 0.32
C ALA A 18 5.17 1.78 0.99
N LYS A 19 5.53 3.03 1.32
CA LYS A 19 6.76 3.34 2.06
C LYS A 19 6.79 2.70 3.45
N LYS A 20 5.69 2.74 4.21
CA LYS A 20 5.58 2.07 5.53
C LYS A 20 5.70 0.55 5.41
N LEU A 21 5.20 -0.02 4.32
CA LEU A 21 5.25 -1.46 4.09
C LEU A 21 6.62 -1.93 3.57
N GLY A 22 7.45 -1.02 3.05
CA GLY A 22 8.74 -1.33 2.41
C GLY A 22 8.59 -1.79 0.96
N VAL A 23 7.50 -1.39 0.30
CA VAL A 23 7.18 -1.77 -1.08
C VAL A 23 7.57 -0.65 -2.02
N SER A 24 8.19 -1.01 -3.15
CA SER A 24 8.46 -0.07 -4.25
C SER A 24 7.15 0.49 -4.81
N VAL A 25 7.01 1.81 -4.70
CA VAL A 25 5.81 2.54 -5.15
C VAL A 25 5.64 2.40 -6.67
N TYR A 26 6.75 2.45 -7.40
CA TYR A 26 6.75 2.31 -8.86
C TYR A 26 6.24 0.92 -9.28
N ASP A 27 6.76 -0.15 -8.67
CA ASP A 27 6.35 -1.51 -9.01
C ASP A 27 4.87 -1.74 -8.70
N TYR A 28 4.38 -1.18 -7.59
CA TYR A 28 2.97 -1.27 -7.23
C TYR A 28 2.07 -0.54 -8.24
N PHE A 29 2.43 0.67 -8.68
CA PHE A 29 1.67 1.37 -9.70
C PHE A 29 1.74 0.67 -11.05
N ASN A 30 2.92 0.20 -11.45
CA ASN A 30 3.11 -0.54 -12.69
C ASN A 30 2.23 -1.79 -12.74
N ASP A 31 2.20 -2.59 -11.67
CA ASP A 31 1.34 -3.78 -11.58
C ASP A 31 -0.16 -3.45 -11.74
N ARG A 32 -0.60 -2.32 -11.16
CA ARG A 32 -2.01 -1.88 -11.21
C ARG A 32 -2.38 -1.27 -12.56
N VAL A 33 -1.51 -0.45 -13.14
CA VAL A 33 -1.72 0.18 -14.46
C VAL A 33 -1.67 -0.87 -15.57
N SER A 34 -0.73 -1.82 -15.49
CA SER A 34 -0.64 -2.96 -16.40
C SER A 34 -1.70 -4.02 -16.17
N LYS A 35 -2.59 -3.85 -15.18
CA LYS A 35 -3.65 -4.82 -14.80
C LYS A 35 -3.13 -6.24 -14.56
N SER A 36 -1.87 -6.36 -14.13
CA SER A 36 -1.23 -7.64 -13.86
C SER A 36 -1.70 -8.23 -12.53
N PHE A 37 -2.02 -7.38 -11.55
CA PHE A 37 -2.54 -7.75 -10.23
C PHE A 37 -1.75 -8.88 -9.55
N LYS A 38 -0.44 -8.97 -9.81
CA LYS A 38 0.45 -9.99 -9.24
C LYS A 38 0.81 -9.65 -7.82
N MET A 39 0.80 -8.36 -7.47
CA MET A 39 1.09 -7.91 -6.11
C MET A 39 -0.17 -7.90 -5.24
N PRO A 40 -0.09 -8.36 -3.98
CA PRO A 40 -1.19 -8.23 -3.04
C PRO A 40 -1.58 -6.76 -2.85
N SER A 41 -2.83 -6.52 -2.45
CA SER A 41 -3.28 -5.16 -2.17
C SER A 41 -2.56 -4.59 -0.94
N LEU A 42 -2.38 -3.26 -0.89
CA LEU A 42 -1.83 -2.60 0.30
C LEU A 42 -2.63 -2.93 1.57
N ALA A 43 -3.95 -3.07 1.45
CA ALA A 43 -4.83 -3.45 2.56
C ALA A 43 -4.51 -4.86 3.10
N GLU A 44 -4.21 -5.80 2.22
CA GLU A 44 -3.83 -7.15 2.62
C GLU A 44 -2.47 -7.16 3.32
N MET A 45 -1.50 -6.46 2.77
CA MET A 45 -0.19 -6.33 3.40
C MET A 45 -0.24 -5.68 4.78
N ILE A 46 -1.16 -4.72 5.00
CA ILE A 46 -1.41 -4.15 6.33
C ILE A 46 -1.90 -5.23 7.29
N ARG A 47 -2.91 -6.03 6.90
CA ARG A 47 -3.43 -7.13 7.75
C ARG A 47 -2.34 -8.15 8.09
N THR A 48 -1.52 -8.52 7.11
CA THR A 48 -0.41 -9.45 7.31
C THR A 48 0.66 -8.88 8.26
N LYS A 49 1.03 -7.60 8.11
CA LYS A 49 1.98 -6.93 9.02
C LYS A 49 1.44 -6.92 10.46
N VAL A 50 0.19 -6.50 10.65
CA VAL A 50 -0.46 -6.48 11.98
C VAL A 50 -0.50 -7.88 12.59
N SER A 51 -0.89 -8.90 11.81
CA SER A 51 -0.90 -10.28 12.29
C SER A 51 0.49 -10.80 12.67
N SER A 52 1.52 -10.44 11.90
CA SER A 52 2.91 -10.81 12.19
C SER A 52 3.48 -10.09 13.43
N GLU A 53 3.03 -8.86 13.70
CA GLU A 53 3.40 -8.10 14.90
C GLU A 53 2.71 -8.64 16.15
N LEU A 54 1.45 -9.06 16.03
CA LEU A 54 0.71 -9.69 17.14
C LEU A 54 1.36 -11.01 17.61
N LEU A 55 2.01 -11.76 16.71
CA LEU A 55 2.71 -12.99 17.07
C LEU A 55 4.04 -12.74 17.82
N LYS A 56 4.63 -11.54 17.71
CA LYS A 56 5.91 -11.19 18.35
C LYS A 56 5.77 -10.85 19.83
N CYS A 57 4.58 -10.48 20.30
CA CYS A 57 4.29 -10.27 21.72
C CYS A 57 3.74 -11.58 22.33
N LYS A 58 4.56 -12.63 22.33
CA LYS A 58 4.30 -13.87 23.05
C LYS A 58 5.43 -14.06 24.06
N CYS A 59 5.47 -13.16 25.03
CA CYS A 59 6.32 -13.21 26.21
C CYS A 59 5.40 -13.24 27.43
#